data_AF-A0A7X9KMA1-F1
#
_entry.id   AF-A0A7X9KMA1-F1
#
_cell.length_a   1.000
_cell.length_b   1.000
_cell.length_c   1.000
_cell.angle_alpha   90.00
_cell.angle_beta   90.00
_cell.angle_gamma   90.00
#
_symmetry.space_group_name_H-M   'P 1'
#
loop_
_entity.id
_entity.type
_entity.pdbx_description
1 polymer ?
#
loop_
_entity_poly.entity_id
_entity_poly.type
_entity_poly.pdbx_seq_one_letter_code
_entity_poly.pdbx_strand_id
1 'polypeptide(L)' 'MNQPPAPVAAGYAEALAELEAILTDLERTDVDVDVLATQVTRAAELIGFCRDRIGNARLQIEQVVAELGDDT' A
#
# COMPACT_ATOMS: atom_id res chain seq x y z
N MET A 1 -5.54 26.38 -11.03
CA MET A 1 -5.01 25.51 -9.95
C MET A 1 -6.16 24.67 -9.44
N ASN A 2 -6.26 23.42 -9.88
CA ASN A 2 -7.08 22.39 -9.24
C ASN A 2 -6.64 21.03 -9.77
N GLN A 3 -5.70 20.40 -9.07
CA GLN A 3 -5.31 19.02 -9.34
C GLN A 3 -6.29 18.13 -8.55
N PRO A 4 -7.00 17.18 -9.19
CA PRO A 4 -7.75 16.16 -8.47
C PRO A 4 -6.82 15.33 -7.58
N PRO A 5 -7.31 14.75 -6.45
CA PRO A 5 -6.50 13.91 -5.60
C PRO A 5 -6.00 12.70 -6.40
N ALA A 6 -4.69 12.44 -6.34
CA ALA A 6 -4.05 11.35 -7.05
C ALA A 6 -4.67 10.00 -6.63
N PRO A 7 -4.87 9.05 -7.57
CA PRO A 7 -5.40 7.74 -7.22
C PRO A 7 -4.45 7.02 -6.26
N VAL A 8 -5.02 6.19 -5.39
CA VAL A 8 -4.26 5.24 -4.56
C VAL A 8 -3.35 4.44 -5.50
N ALA A 9 -2.04 4.48 -5.24
CA ALA A 9 -0.93 3.93 -6.02
C ALA A 9 -1.29 2.79 -7.02
N ALA A 10 -0.83 2.88 -8.27
CA ALA A 10 -1.14 1.95 -9.35
C ALA A 10 -0.51 0.54 -9.16
N GLY A 11 0.34 0.35 -8.15
CA GLY A 11 1.08 -0.88 -7.91
C GLY A 11 1.48 -1.10 -6.44
N TYR A 12 1.76 -2.35 -6.06
CA TYR A 12 2.37 -2.66 -4.75
C TYR A 12 3.69 -1.89 -4.54
N ALA A 13 4.53 -1.84 -5.59
CA ALA A 13 5.81 -1.14 -5.55
C ALA A 13 5.66 0.37 -5.36
N GLU A 14 4.64 0.98 -5.98
CA GLU A 14 4.35 2.41 -5.80
C GLU A 14 3.81 2.70 -4.40
N ALA A 15 2.93 1.84 -3.88
CA ALA A 15 2.43 1.97 -2.51
C ALA A 15 3.57 1.84 -1.48
N LEU A 16 4.54 0.97 -1.75
CA LEU A 16 5.73 0.83 -0.91
C LEU A 16 6.64 2.07 -0.99
N ALA A 17 6.88 2.61 -2.19
CA ALA A 17 7.65 3.84 -2.36
C ALA A 17 7.01 5.05 -1.66
N GLU A 18 5.68 5.15 -1.70
CA GLU A 18 4.93 6.19 -0.99
C GLU A 18 5.04 6.03 0.54
N LEU A 19 5.01 4.79 1.05
CA LEU A 19 5.24 4.52 2.48
C LEU A 19 6.65 4.91 2.93
N GLU A 20 7.68 4.66 2.12
CA GLU A 20 9.06 5.08 2.42
C GLU A 20 9.19 6.61 2.46
N ALA A 21 8.52 7.32 1.55
CA ALA A 21 8.47 8.78 1.54
C ALA A 21 7.78 9.33 2.81
N ILE A 22 6.64 8.75 3.18
CA ILE A 22 5.93 9.13 4.42
C ILE A 22 6.81 8.88 5.64
N LEU A 23 7.48 7.73 5.73
CA LEU A 23 8.38 7.44 6.85
C LEU A 23 9.52 8.48 6.95
N THR A 24 10.11 8.82 5.81
CA THR A 24 11.16 9.84 5.73
C THR A 24 10.67 11.20 6.24
N ASP A 25 9.44 11.59 5.89
CA ASP A 25 8.84 12.84 6.34
C ASP A 25 8.53 12.81 7.84
N LEU A 26 8.03 11.70 8.38
CA LEU A 26 7.73 11.54 9.81
C LEU A 26 8.96 11.61 10.71
N GLU A 27 10.13 11.25 10.22
CA GLU A 27 11.39 11.30 10.97
C GLU A 27 11.95 12.73 11.08
N ARG A 28 11.38 13.70 10.35
CA ARG A 28 11.80 15.11 10.40
C ARG A 28 11.33 15.75 11.70
N THR A 29 12.23 16.48 12.35
CA THR A 29 11.99 17.09 13.67
C THR A 29 11.12 18.37 13.62
N ASP A 30 10.80 18.87 12.42
CA ASP A 30 10.05 20.12 12.16
C ASP A 30 8.71 19.84 11.45
N VAL A 31 8.05 18.74 11.81
CA VAL A 31 6.74 18.41 11.24
C VAL A 31 5.64 18.75 12.24
N ASP A 32 4.64 19.48 11.75
CA ASP A 32 3.45 19.84 12.52
C ASP A 32 2.63 18.59 12.87
N VAL A 33 2.07 18.55 14.07
CA VAL A 33 1.26 17.43 14.57
C VAL A 33 0.06 17.10 13.68
N ASP A 34 -0.54 18.09 13.01
CA ASP A 34 -1.66 17.89 12.09
C ASP A 34 -1.20 17.21 10.78
N VAL A 35 0.02 17.54 10.33
CA VAL A 35 0.66 16.89 9.17
C VAL A 35 1.03 15.46 9.51
N LEU A 36 1.58 15.22 10.71
CA LEU A 36 1.85 13.89 11.25
C LEU A 36 0.58 13.02 11.25
N ALA A 37 -0.53 13.54 11.77
CA ALA A 37 -1.80 12.80 11.79
C ALA A 37 -2.25 12.40 10.38
N THR A 38 -2.19 13.35 9.43
CA THR A 38 -2.56 13.11 8.04
C THR A 38 -1.67 12.05 7.38
N GLN A 39 -0.36 12.13 7.59
CA GLN A 39 0.63 11.18 7.05
C GLN A 39 0.43 9.77 7.62
N VAL A 40 0.17 9.64 8.92
CA VAL A 40 -0.10 8.36 9.56
C VAL A 40 -1.40 7.73 9.03
N THR A 41 -2.47 8.52 8.86
CA THR A 41 -3.70 8.02 8.23
C THR A 41 -3.44 7.50 6.82
N ARG A 42 -2.68 8.25 6.02
CA ARG A 42 -2.32 7.82 4.66
C ARG A 42 -1.49 6.54 4.65
N ALA A 43 -0.51 6.41 5.55
CA ALA A 43 0.26 5.19 5.69
C ALA A 43 -0.61 3.98 6.04
N ALA A 44 -1.61 4.16 6.92
CA ALA A 44 -2.54 3.09 7.27
C ALA A 44 -3.37 2.61 6.07
N GLU A 45 -3.83 3.52 5.22
CA GLU A 45 -4.52 3.18 3.96
C GLU A 45 -3.64 2.36 3.01
N LEU A 46 -2.39 2.81 2.81
CA LEU A 46 -1.42 2.13 1.95
C LEU A 46 -1.08 0.73 2.48
N ILE A 47 -0.95 0.57 3.79
CA ILE A 47 -0.73 -0.74 4.42
C ILE A 47 -1.93 -1.66 4.18
N GLY A 48 -3.16 -1.15 4.30
CA GLY A 48 -4.38 -1.89 3.97
C GLY A 48 -4.35 -2.40 2.53
N PHE A 49 -4.12 -1.49 1.58
CA PHE A 49 -4.00 -1.82 0.16
C PHE A 49 -2.93 -2.89 -0.11
N CYS A 50 -1.75 -2.75 0.49
CA CYS A 50 -0.66 -3.73 0.36
C CYS A 50 -1.06 -5.11 0.86
N ARG A 51 -1.76 -5.18 2.00
CA ARG A 51 -2.24 -6.45 2.58
C ARG A 51 -3.27 -7.12 1.69
N ASP A 52 -4.24 -6.37 1.17
CA ASP A 52 -5.28 -6.89 0.27
C ASP A 52 -4.65 -7.47 -0.99
N ARG A 53 -3.66 -6.78 -1.57
CA ARG A 53 -2.97 -7.24 -2.77
C ARG A 53 -2.16 -8.52 -2.53
N ILE A 54 -1.48 -8.63 -1.38
CA ILE A 54 -0.79 -9.86 -0.99
C ILE A 54 -1.79 -11.01 -0.78
N GLY A 55 -2.92 -10.74 -0.13
CA GLY A 55 -3.99 -11.72 0.08
C GLY A 55 -4.53 -12.26 -1.25
N ASN A 56 -4.85 -11.36 -2.19
CA ASN A 56 -5.34 -11.73 -3.51
C ASN A 56 -4.30 -12.54 -4.30
N ALA A 57 -3.02 -12.16 -4.23
CA ALA A 57 -1.96 -12.92 -4.89
C ALA A 57 -1.83 -14.34 -4.31
N ARG A 58 -1.94 -14.50 -2.98
CA ARG A 58 -1.94 -15.82 -2.33
C ARG A 58 -3.11 -16.68 -2.80
N LEU A 59 -4.32 -16.12 -2.84
CA LEU A 59 -5.52 -16.82 -3.31
C LEU A 59 -5.36 -17.31 -4.76
N GLN A 60 -4.81 -16.48 -5.64
CA GLN A 60 -4.54 -16.86 -7.04
C GLN A 60 -3.52 -17.99 -7.14
N ILE A 61 -2.46 -17.95 -6.33
CA ILE A 61 -1.46 -19.04 -6.27
C ILE A 61 -2.10 -20.34 -5.80
N GLU A 62 -2.91 -20.29 -4.74
CA GLU A 62 -3.63 -21.46 -4.22
C GLU A 62 -4.56 -22.08 -5.26
N GLN A 63 -5.28 -21.26 -6.03
CA GLN A 63 -6.13 -21.72 -7.13
C GLN A 63 -5.34 -22.44 -8.22
N VAL A 64 -4.23 -21.85 -8.69
CA VAL A 64 -3.37 -22.46 -9.71
C VAL A 64 -2.76 -23.78 -9.21
N VAL A 65 -2.34 -23.84 -7.95
CA VAL A 65 -1.80 -25.07 -7.36
C VAL A 65 -2.87 -26.16 -7.25
N ALA A 66 -4.11 -25.81 -6.91
CA ALA A 66 -5.23 -26.76 -6.87
C ALA A 66 -5.54 -27.30 -8.28
N GLU A 67 -5.60 -26.43 -9.29
CA GLU A 67 -5.82 -26.82 -10.69
C GLU A 67 -4.73 -27.79 -11.20
N LEU A 68 -3.46 -27.57 -10.81
CA LEU A 68 -2.35 -28.46 -11.17
C LEU A 68 -2.35 -29.79 -10.39
N GLY A 69 -2.92 -29.80 -9.18
CA GLY A 69 -2.96 -30.97 -8.30
C GLY A 69 -4.12 -31.92 -8.56
N ASP A 70 -5.19 -31.46 -9.20
CA ASP A 70 -6.36 -32.27 -9.60
C ASP A 70 -6.13 -33.07 -10.89
N ASP A 71 -4.99 -32.87 -11.57
CA ASP A 71 -4.61 -33.53 -12.83
C ASP A 71 -3.81 -34.85 -12.66
N THR A 72 -3.73 -35.40 -11.43
CA THR A 72 -3.12 -36.71 -11.10
C THR A 72 -4.03 -37.60 -10.27
#